data_AF-A0A1Q9SKH5-F1
#
_entry.id   AF-A0A1Q9SKH5-F1
#
_cell.length_a   1.000
_cell.length_b   1.000
_cell.length_c   1.000
_cell.angle_alpha   90.00
_cell.angle_beta   90.00
_cell.angle_gamma   90.00
#
_symmetry.space_group_name_H-M   'P 1'
#
loop_
_entity.id
_entity.type
_entity.pdbx_description
1 polymer ?
#
loop_
_entity_poly.entity_id
_entity_poly.type
_entity_poly.pdbx_seq_one_letter_code
_entity_poly.pdbx_strand_id
1 'polypeptide(L)'
;MTTPSEAPPTLTTGAGTTGATATAAGTAGVDRAPRGPGRRPRLVAVDAARGLALIGMIAVHILPAHDPETFAPTVQWTLFGGRAAALFALLAGLSLAFSSGGRTPHRGRELTATRAGLVVRALLIAAVGLGINELMPTPAPALGILVYYGAFFLLAVPLLGLRRRTLAAGAAVLAVAGPLLVHTLGPALPQPAAVNPTLGSLAAEPGAFLAQVLLTGTYPAVPYLSYLCAGLLLGRLDLHAVQVQVRIVLVGALLALGAWFAYWLLVLQSGGYDQLMRHTPWLSEDQIDEILVWGPSPDLPTSTWWWLLTAGPHSNTPVTLLMDLGTGLAVLGAFLLLARRTRCGPPWAPWAGAP
;
A
#
# COMPACT_ATOMS: atom_id res chain seq x y z
N MET A 1 48.97 64.30 -27.68
CA MET A 1 48.28 65.57 -27.40
C MET A 1 47.07 65.25 -26.52
N THR A 2 46.87 65.84 -25.34
CA THR A 2 47.75 66.65 -24.46
C THR A 2 47.07 66.67 -23.08
N THR A 3 47.81 66.78 -21.98
CA THR A 3 47.28 66.80 -20.61
C THR A 3 46.60 68.14 -20.27
N PRO A 4 46.03 68.32 -19.06
CA PRO A 4 46.87 68.86 -17.98
C PRO A 4 46.70 68.23 -16.59
N SER A 5 47.73 68.48 -15.79
CA SER A 5 47.81 68.39 -14.32
C SER A 5 48.23 69.80 -13.81
N GLU A 6 48.35 70.17 -12.53
CA GLU A 6 48.45 69.39 -11.28
C GLU A 6 48.16 70.30 -10.04
N ALA A 7 48.17 69.68 -8.85
CA ALA A 7 48.75 70.23 -7.61
C ALA A 7 47.90 71.18 -6.72
N PRO A 8 48.35 71.50 -5.49
CA PRO A 8 48.52 70.63 -4.30
C PRO A 8 47.86 71.32 -3.05
N PRO A 9 48.26 71.18 -1.75
CA PRO A 9 49.16 70.25 -1.05
C PRO A 9 48.60 69.62 0.27
N THR A 10 49.52 69.00 1.03
CA THR A 10 49.44 68.28 2.32
C THR A 10 49.31 69.16 3.59
N LEU A 11 49.28 68.50 4.78
CA LEU A 11 49.52 68.96 6.19
C LEU A 11 48.26 69.00 7.10
N THR A 12 48.21 68.56 8.38
CA THR A 12 49.18 67.86 9.28
C THR A 12 48.46 67.14 10.47
N THR A 13 49.16 66.19 11.13
CA THR A 13 49.11 65.75 12.56
C THR A 13 47.88 65.93 13.47
N GLY A 14 47.58 64.88 14.24
CA GLY A 14 46.94 64.97 15.57
C GLY A 14 46.87 63.60 16.26
N ALA A 15 47.62 63.39 17.35
CA ALA A 15 47.73 62.09 18.04
C ALA A 15 47.34 62.17 19.52
N GLY A 16 46.84 61.04 20.06
CA GLY A 16 46.57 60.83 21.49
C GLY A 16 45.16 61.26 21.96
N THR A 17 44.55 60.65 22.98
CA THR A 17 44.96 59.45 23.76
C THR A 17 43.74 58.88 24.54
N THR A 18 43.79 57.58 24.90
CA THR A 18 43.06 56.93 26.03
C THR A 18 41.53 57.03 26.17
N GLY A 19 40.85 55.89 26.43
CA GLY A 19 39.64 55.90 27.29
C GLY A 19 38.48 54.95 26.96
N ALA A 20 38.64 53.66 27.26
CA ALA A 20 37.64 52.74 27.83
C ALA A 20 36.19 52.55 27.24
N THR A 21 35.85 51.27 27.08
CA THR A 21 34.54 50.62 27.36
C THR A 21 33.25 50.94 26.57
N ALA A 22 32.97 50.05 25.61
CA ALA A 22 31.87 49.07 25.66
C ALA A 22 30.42 49.40 25.20
N THR A 23 29.85 48.36 24.55
CA THR A 23 28.42 47.96 24.43
C THR A 23 27.50 48.61 23.37
N ALA A 24 27.33 47.84 22.28
CA ALA A 24 26.06 47.45 21.64
C ALA A 24 24.96 48.49 21.31
N ALA A 25 24.65 48.62 20.00
CA ALA A 25 23.35 48.17 19.44
C ALA A 25 23.27 48.46 17.92
N GLY A 26 23.92 47.64 17.09
CA GLY A 26 23.69 47.66 15.64
C GLY A 26 22.42 46.88 15.29
N THR A 27 21.38 47.56 14.79
CA THR A 27 20.16 46.92 14.26
C THR A 27 20.45 46.22 12.95
N ALA A 28 21.03 45.01 13.01
CA ALA A 28 21.18 44.14 11.86
C ALA A 28 19.80 43.75 11.33
N GLY A 29 19.50 44.15 10.09
CA GLY A 29 18.31 43.69 9.38
C GLY A 29 18.35 42.18 9.27
N VAL A 30 17.32 41.49 9.78
CA VAL A 30 17.19 40.05 9.62
C VAL A 30 16.81 39.76 8.17
N ASP A 31 17.83 39.57 7.33
CA ASP A 31 17.68 38.98 6.01
C ASP A 31 16.97 37.63 6.16
N ARG A 32 15.70 37.60 5.75
CA ARG A 32 14.94 36.36 5.71
C ARG A 32 15.49 35.50 4.58
N ALA A 33 16.39 34.59 4.95
CA ALA A 33 16.87 33.54 4.06
C ALA A 33 15.70 32.92 3.28
N PRO A 34 15.84 32.73 1.95
CA PRO A 34 14.75 32.24 1.13
C PRO A 34 14.31 30.86 1.63
N ARG A 35 13.03 30.74 2.00
CA ARG A 35 12.44 29.48 2.44
C ARG A 35 12.61 28.45 1.33
N GLY A 36 13.37 27.39 1.61
CA GLY A 36 13.60 26.29 0.68
C GLY A 36 12.26 25.69 0.16
N PRO A 37 12.28 25.02 -1.00
CA PRO A 37 11.08 24.65 -1.74
C PRO A 37 10.07 23.96 -0.83
N GLY A 38 8.88 24.57 -0.73
CA GLY A 38 7.90 24.29 0.31
C GLY A 38 7.61 22.80 0.47
N ARG A 39 8.08 22.23 1.59
CA ARG A 39 7.88 20.82 1.94
C ARG A 39 6.37 20.58 2.07
N ARG A 40 5.75 20.00 1.04
CA ARG A 40 4.29 19.79 0.98
C ARG A 40 3.83 19.14 2.29
N PRO A 41 2.78 19.65 2.94
CA PRO A 41 2.39 19.19 4.28
C PRO A 41 2.07 17.70 4.23
N ARG A 42 2.75 16.91 5.08
CA ARG A 42 2.61 15.45 5.11
C ARG A 42 1.13 15.07 5.26
N LEU A 43 0.72 14.05 4.50
CA LEU A 43 -0.63 13.51 4.55
C LEU A 43 -0.75 12.56 5.75
N VAL A 44 -0.94 13.13 6.95
CA VAL A 44 -1.15 12.38 8.20
C VAL A 44 -2.20 11.27 8.06
N ALA A 45 -3.22 11.48 7.23
CA ALA A 45 -4.23 10.47 6.85
C ALA A 45 -3.64 9.18 6.24
N VAL A 46 -2.60 9.30 5.41
CA VAL A 46 -1.93 8.14 4.76
C VAL A 46 -1.11 7.36 5.79
N ASP A 47 -0.45 8.06 6.71
CA ASP A 47 0.31 7.43 7.79
C ASP A 47 -0.64 6.78 8.82
N ALA A 48 -1.79 7.39 9.12
CA ALA A 48 -2.85 6.79 9.95
C ALA A 48 -3.47 5.54 9.30
N ALA A 49 -3.77 5.58 8.00
CA ALA A 49 -4.24 4.40 7.26
C ALA A 49 -3.19 3.28 7.24
N ARG A 50 -1.89 3.62 7.16
CA ARG A 50 -0.80 2.63 7.26
C ARG A 50 -0.71 2.04 8.67
N GLY A 51 -0.90 2.86 9.71
CA GLY A 51 -1.00 2.41 11.09
C GLY A 51 -2.14 1.40 11.28
N LEU A 52 -3.35 1.70 10.78
CA LEU A 52 -4.48 0.78 10.83
C LEU A 52 -4.20 -0.54 10.09
N ALA A 53 -3.60 -0.48 8.90
CA ALA A 53 -3.22 -1.68 8.15
C ALA A 53 -2.24 -2.58 8.94
N LEU A 54 -1.22 -1.98 9.57
CA LEU A 54 -0.26 -2.70 10.41
C LEU A 54 -0.91 -3.29 11.66
N ILE A 55 -1.76 -2.53 12.36
CA ILE A 55 -2.53 -3.02 13.52
C ILE A 55 -3.41 -4.20 13.10
N GLY A 56 -4.11 -4.12 11.96
CA GLY A 56 -4.91 -5.21 11.42
C GLY A 56 -4.09 -6.46 11.10
N MET A 57 -2.93 -6.31 10.44
CA MET A 57 -2.05 -7.45 10.14
C MET A 57 -1.44 -8.09 11.41
N ILE A 58 -1.15 -7.30 12.45
CA ILE A 58 -0.73 -7.82 13.75
C ILE A 58 -1.88 -8.55 14.43
N ALA A 59 -3.09 -7.97 14.40
CA ALA A 59 -4.25 -8.52 15.09
C ALA A 59 -4.63 -9.92 14.60
N VAL A 60 -4.67 -10.14 13.27
CA VAL A 60 -5.04 -11.45 12.69
C VAL A 60 -3.98 -12.56 12.87
N HIS A 61 -2.77 -12.20 13.29
CA HIS A 61 -1.68 -13.17 13.55
C HIS A 61 -1.41 -13.42 15.04
N ILE A 62 -1.90 -12.56 15.94
CA ILE A 62 -1.64 -12.67 17.39
C ILE A 62 -2.91 -12.98 18.19
N LEU A 63 -4.06 -12.41 17.82
CA LEU A 63 -5.31 -12.70 18.52
C LEU A 63 -5.95 -13.98 17.95
N PRO A 64 -6.71 -14.73 18.76
CA PRO A 64 -7.50 -15.86 18.28
C PRO A 64 -8.40 -15.46 17.11
N ALA A 65 -8.46 -16.30 16.08
CA ALA A 65 -9.31 -16.06 14.91
C ALA A 65 -10.79 -16.37 15.21
N HIS A 66 -11.05 -17.43 15.99
CA HIS A 66 -12.37 -17.88 16.42
C HIS A 66 -12.61 -17.69 17.92
N ASP A 67 -13.88 -17.64 18.30
CA ASP A 67 -14.35 -17.84 19.67
C ASP A 67 -14.26 -19.34 20.05
N PRO A 68 -13.77 -19.71 21.24
CA PRO A 68 -13.47 -21.10 21.60
C PRO A 68 -14.69 -21.96 21.95
N GLU A 69 -15.87 -21.36 22.20
CA GLU A 69 -17.09 -22.10 22.53
C GLU A 69 -18.00 -22.25 21.31
N THR A 70 -18.10 -21.18 20.51
CA THR A 70 -19.03 -21.08 19.37
C THR A 70 -18.37 -21.32 18.01
N PHE A 71 -17.04 -21.36 17.94
CA PHE A 71 -16.23 -21.37 16.71
C PHE A 71 -16.50 -20.19 15.75
N ALA A 72 -17.27 -19.17 16.18
CA ALA A 72 -17.61 -18.03 15.35
C ALA A 72 -16.38 -17.14 15.07
N PRO A 73 -16.29 -16.51 13.87
CA PRO A 73 -15.23 -15.56 13.57
C PRO A 73 -15.27 -14.35 14.50
N THR A 74 -14.12 -14.08 15.12
CA THR A 74 -13.94 -12.91 15.99
C THR A 74 -14.04 -11.60 15.22
N VAL A 75 -14.36 -10.52 15.92
CA VAL A 75 -14.49 -9.18 15.33
C VAL A 75 -13.20 -8.75 14.61
N GLN A 76 -12.02 -9.03 15.16
CA GLN A 76 -10.75 -8.75 14.49
C GLN A 76 -10.58 -9.55 13.20
N TRP A 77 -10.95 -10.83 13.19
CA TRP A 77 -10.86 -11.66 11.98
C TRP A 77 -11.80 -11.14 10.89
N THR A 78 -13.07 -10.91 11.23
CA THR A 78 -14.09 -10.39 10.31
C THR A 78 -13.70 -9.05 9.71
N LEU A 79 -13.07 -8.14 10.49
CA LEU A 79 -12.67 -6.82 10.01
C LEU A 79 -11.37 -6.80 9.21
N PHE A 80 -10.38 -7.64 9.55
CA PHE A 80 -9.01 -7.50 9.04
C PHE A 80 -8.51 -8.66 8.17
N GLY A 81 -9.11 -9.86 8.22
CA GLY A 81 -8.76 -10.99 7.37
C GLY A 81 -8.85 -10.61 5.88
N GLY A 82 -7.78 -10.84 5.11
CA GLY A 82 -7.58 -10.31 3.76
C GLY A 82 -7.37 -8.78 3.71
N ARG A 83 -8.37 -8.03 4.18
CA ARG A 83 -8.52 -6.56 4.08
C ARG A 83 -7.31 -5.77 4.58
N ALA A 84 -6.67 -6.20 5.67
CA ALA A 84 -5.48 -5.51 6.20
C ALA A 84 -4.28 -5.61 5.24
N ALA A 85 -4.05 -6.78 4.64
CA ALA A 85 -2.99 -7.00 3.65
C ALA A 85 -3.28 -6.25 2.33
N ALA A 86 -4.54 -6.23 1.89
CA ALA A 86 -4.97 -5.46 0.73
C ALA A 86 -4.80 -3.94 0.92
N LEU A 87 -5.21 -3.39 2.08
CA LEU A 87 -4.96 -1.98 2.43
C LEU A 87 -3.46 -1.69 2.50
N PHE A 88 -2.64 -2.60 3.05
CA PHE A 88 -1.19 -2.46 3.08
C PHE A 88 -0.60 -2.38 1.67
N ALA A 89 -1.01 -3.27 0.75
CA ALA A 89 -0.59 -3.26 -0.66
C ALA A 89 -1.08 -2.01 -1.43
N LEU A 90 -2.30 -1.53 -1.17
CA LEU A 90 -2.82 -0.27 -1.71
C LEU A 90 -1.95 0.92 -1.27
N LEU A 91 -1.61 1.00 0.02
CA LEU A 91 -0.76 2.05 0.58
C LEU A 91 0.71 1.92 0.13
N ALA A 92 1.16 0.72 -0.20
CA ALA A 92 2.45 0.47 -0.84
C ALA A 92 2.52 1.17 -2.20
N GLY A 93 1.53 0.93 -3.07
CA GLY A 93 1.43 1.56 -4.40
C GLY A 93 1.33 3.09 -4.30
N LEU A 94 0.58 3.60 -3.33
CA LEU A 94 0.50 5.03 -3.04
C LEU A 94 1.86 5.63 -2.63
N SER A 95 2.59 4.91 -1.78
CA SER A 95 3.94 5.30 -1.36
C SER A 95 4.92 5.31 -2.53
N LEU A 96 4.84 4.31 -3.43
CA LEU A 96 5.64 4.25 -4.67
C LEU A 96 5.31 5.40 -5.64
N ALA A 97 4.05 5.82 -5.74
CA ALA A 97 3.69 6.98 -6.55
C ALA A 97 4.32 8.26 -6.00
N PHE A 98 4.29 8.49 -4.68
CA PHE A 98 4.94 9.65 -4.07
C PHE A 98 6.46 9.65 -4.26
N SER A 99 7.15 8.51 -4.11
CA SER A 99 8.59 8.42 -4.39
C SER A 99 8.95 8.51 -5.88
N SER A 100 7.96 8.39 -6.78
CA SER A 100 8.11 8.54 -8.23
C SER A 100 7.44 9.79 -8.80
N GLY A 101 7.44 10.90 -8.05
CA GLY A 101 6.99 12.23 -8.50
C GLY A 101 5.51 12.58 -8.26
N GLY A 102 4.74 11.67 -7.65
CA GLY A 102 3.32 11.89 -7.32
C GLY A 102 2.49 12.28 -8.54
N ARG A 103 1.79 13.42 -8.50
CA ARG A 103 0.97 13.95 -9.60
C ARG A 103 1.72 14.15 -10.93
N THR A 104 3.05 14.32 -10.88
CA THR A 104 3.92 14.55 -12.04
C THR A 104 5.01 13.48 -12.04
N PRO A 105 4.77 12.31 -12.67
CA PRO A 105 5.72 11.21 -12.64
C PRO A 105 7.11 11.61 -13.15
N HIS A 106 8.17 11.12 -12.50
CA HIS A 106 9.54 11.29 -12.96
C HIS A 106 9.71 10.81 -14.42
N ARG A 107 10.63 11.43 -15.16
CA ARG A 107 10.95 11.08 -16.56
C ARG A 107 12.46 11.02 -16.78
N GLY A 108 12.87 10.41 -17.89
CA GLY A 108 14.29 10.30 -18.26
C GLY A 108 15.14 9.71 -17.14
N ARG A 109 16.27 10.37 -16.83
CA ARG A 109 17.26 9.86 -15.85
C ARG A 109 16.72 9.75 -14.42
N GLU A 110 15.79 10.62 -14.01
CA GLU A 110 15.14 10.54 -12.70
C GLU A 110 14.27 9.28 -12.55
N LEU A 111 13.54 8.93 -13.61
CA LEU A 111 12.73 7.70 -13.63
C LEU A 111 13.63 6.46 -13.57
N THR A 112 14.73 6.45 -14.30
CA THR A 112 15.72 5.36 -14.25
C THR A 112 16.33 5.21 -12.86
N ALA A 113 16.73 6.31 -12.21
CA ALA A 113 17.22 6.28 -10.83
C ALA A 113 16.16 5.78 -9.84
N THR A 114 14.90 6.24 -9.98
CA THR A 114 13.78 5.78 -9.15
C THR A 114 13.53 4.27 -9.32
N ARG A 115 13.58 3.78 -10.56
CA ARG A 115 13.44 2.36 -10.90
C ARG A 115 14.56 1.50 -10.32
N ALA A 116 15.82 1.93 -10.46
CA ALA A 116 16.97 1.23 -9.89
C ALA A 116 16.88 1.15 -8.35
N GLY A 117 16.56 2.27 -7.69
CA GLY A 117 16.33 2.28 -6.24
C GLY A 117 15.18 1.37 -5.79
N LEU A 118 14.11 1.26 -6.60
CA LEU A 118 13.03 0.32 -6.32
C LEU A 118 13.46 -1.15 -6.49
N VAL A 119 14.24 -1.49 -7.52
CA VAL A 119 14.79 -2.85 -7.69
C VAL A 119 15.66 -3.23 -6.49
N VAL A 120 16.60 -2.38 -6.08
CA VAL A 120 17.45 -2.64 -4.91
C VAL A 120 16.60 -2.83 -3.65
N ARG A 121 15.62 -1.96 -3.41
CA ARG A 121 14.70 -2.09 -2.27
C ARG A 121 13.89 -3.39 -2.32
N ALA A 122 13.43 -3.80 -3.50
CA ALA A 122 12.66 -5.01 -3.69
C ALA A 122 13.49 -6.27 -3.37
N LEU A 123 14.72 -6.33 -3.88
CA LEU A 123 15.66 -7.41 -3.62
C LEU A 123 16.06 -7.51 -2.14
N LEU A 124 16.30 -6.37 -1.48
CA LEU A 124 16.59 -6.34 -0.04
C LEU A 124 15.39 -6.82 0.79
N ILE A 125 14.17 -6.40 0.47
CA ILE A 125 12.96 -6.87 1.17
C ILE A 125 12.74 -8.37 0.93
N ALA A 126 12.94 -8.86 -0.29
CA ALA A 126 12.86 -10.28 -0.60
C ALA A 126 13.90 -11.10 0.16
N ALA A 127 15.17 -10.66 0.17
CA ALA A 127 16.25 -11.34 0.89
C ALA A 127 16.00 -11.40 2.41
N VAL A 128 15.52 -10.31 3.02
CA VAL A 128 15.12 -10.29 4.43
C VAL A 128 13.91 -11.22 4.68
N GLY A 129 12.93 -11.24 3.78
CA GLY A 129 11.79 -12.16 3.87
C GLY A 129 12.19 -13.62 3.80
N LEU A 130 13.06 -13.99 2.86
CA LEU A 130 13.59 -15.34 2.70
C LEU A 130 14.40 -15.76 3.94
N GLY A 131 15.26 -14.87 4.47
CA GLY A 131 16.02 -15.13 5.69
C GLY A 131 15.13 -15.31 6.93
N ILE A 132 14.07 -14.51 7.07
CA ILE A 132 13.09 -14.69 8.16
C ILE A 132 12.36 -16.03 8.02
N ASN A 133 11.90 -16.37 6.81
CA ASN A 133 11.18 -17.62 6.55
C ASN A 133 12.07 -18.86 6.78
N GLU A 134 13.37 -18.79 6.48
CA GLU A 134 14.35 -19.85 6.76
C GLU A 134 14.56 -20.07 8.27
N LEU A 135 14.38 -19.02 9.09
CA LEU A 135 14.52 -19.07 10.56
C LEU A 135 13.19 -19.35 11.29
N MET A 136 12.07 -19.51 10.59
CA MET A 136 10.80 -19.82 11.24
C MET A 136 10.77 -21.27 11.75
N PRO A 137 10.19 -21.53 12.95
CA PRO A 137 9.93 -22.89 13.39
C PRO A 137 8.85 -23.55 12.53
N THR A 138 8.77 -24.87 12.59
CA THR A 138 7.70 -25.67 11.96
C THR A 138 6.77 -26.22 13.06
N PRO A 139 5.43 -25.99 12.98
CA PRO A 139 4.72 -25.18 11.99
C PRO A 139 5.01 -23.67 12.12
N ALA A 140 4.90 -22.95 11.00
CA ALA A 140 5.18 -21.51 10.95
C ALA A 140 4.12 -20.71 11.74
N PRO A 141 4.51 -19.73 12.58
CA PRO A 141 3.57 -18.96 13.40
C PRO A 141 2.83 -17.87 12.63
N ALA A 142 3.23 -17.56 11.40
CA ALA A 142 2.63 -16.51 10.57
C ALA A 142 2.93 -16.71 9.07
N LEU A 143 2.14 -16.07 8.21
CA LEU A 143 2.30 -16.11 6.76
C LEU A 143 3.21 -14.96 6.28
N GLY A 144 4.34 -15.32 5.68
CA GLY A 144 5.48 -14.43 5.41
C GLY A 144 5.31 -13.54 4.16
N ILE A 145 4.61 -12.40 4.30
CA ILE A 145 4.31 -11.50 3.17
C ILE A 145 5.54 -10.82 2.52
N LEU A 146 6.70 -10.77 3.16
CA LEU A 146 7.86 -9.98 2.68
C LEU A 146 8.39 -10.43 1.30
N VAL A 147 8.46 -11.73 1.03
CA VAL A 147 8.96 -12.25 -0.25
C VAL A 147 8.05 -11.81 -1.40
N TYR A 148 6.74 -11.98 -1.21
CA TYR A 148 5.70 -11.48 -2.13
C TYR A 148 5.81 -9.96 -2.33
N TYR A 149 6.03 -9.19 -1.26
CA TYR A 149 6.17 -7.73 -1.33
C TYR A 149 7.41 -7.28 -2.14
N GLY A 150 8.50 -8.08 -2.11
CA GLY A 150 9.62 -7.93 -3.02
C GLY A 150 9.19 -8.11 -4.49
N ALA A 151 8.46 -9.18 -4.80
CA ALA A 151 7.92 -9.40 -6.15
C ALA A 151 6.95 -8.29 -6.59
N PHE A 152 6.07 -7.79 -5.70
CA PHE A 152 5.19 -6.66 -6.00
C PHE A 152 5.99 -5.43 -6.44
N PHE A 153 7.10 -5.14 -5.75
CA PHE A 153 7.96 -4.00 -6.06
C PHE A 153 8.76 -4.18 -7.35
N LEU A 154 9.26 -5.38 -7.65
CA LEU A 154 9.89 -5.67 -8.95
C LEU A 154 8.91 -5.48 -10.11
N LEU A 155 7.70 -6.03 -9.99
CA LEU A 155 6.65 -5.89 -10.99
C LEU A 155 6.10 -4.44 -11.11
N ALA A 156 6.27 -3.60 -10.08
CA ALA A 156 5.92 -2.18 -10.12
C ALA A 156 6.90 -1.30 -10.92
N VAL A 157 8.14 -1.74 -11.13
CA VAL A 157 9.19 -0.99 -11.85
C VAL A 157 8.72 -0.46 -13.21
N PRO A 158 8.13 -1.27 -14.12
CA PRO A 158 7.57 -0.75 -15.37
C PRO A 158 6.43 0.25 -15.12
N LEU A 159 5.57 -0.01 -14.13
CA LEU A 159 4.34 0.73 -13.84
C LEU A 159 4.57 2.17 -13.36
N LEU A 160 5.73 2.48 -12.76
CA LEU A 160 6.04 3.80 -12.20
C LEU A 160 5.84 4.95 -13.21
N GLY A 161 6.17 4.75 -14.49
CA GLY A 161 6.07 5.78 -15.53
C GLY A 161 4.67 5.94 -16.13
N LEU A 162 3.69 5.11 -15.76
CA LEU A 162 2.41 5.02 -16.45
C LEU A 162 1.43 6.14 -16.08
N ARG A 163 0.62 6.53 -17.06
CA ARG A 163 -0.45 7.54 -16.91
C ARG A 163 -1.65 6.97 -16.13
N ARG A 164 -2.38 7.86 -15.43
CA ARG A 164 -3.59 7.53 -14.64
C ARG A 164 -4.58 6.57 -15.32
N ARG A 165 -4.86 6.76 -16.63
CA ARG A 165 -5.79 5.90 -17.39
C ARG A 165 -5.28 4.46 -17.52
N THR A 166 -3.97 4.29 -17.74
CA THR A 166 -3.34 2.97 -17.86
C THR A 166 -3.23 2.28 -16.51
N LEU A 167 -2.97 3.02 -15.42
CA LEU A 167 -3.01 2.47 -14.06
C LEU A 167 -4.42 2.04 -13.63
N ALA A 168 -5.45 2.83 -13.98
CA ALA A 168 -6.85 2.46 -13.72
C ALA A 168 -7.28 1.22 -14.51
N ALA A 169 -6.96 1.16 -15.81
CA ALA A 169 -7.22 -0.01 -16.64
C ALA A 169 -6.45 -1.23 -16.14
N GLY A 170 -5.17 -1.06 -15.78
CA GLY A 170 -4.33 -2.13 -15.21
C GLY A 170 -4.92 -2.68 -13.91
N ALA A 171 -5.34 -1.82 -12.98
CA ALA A 171 -5.98 -2.24 -11.74
C ALA A 171 -7.26 -3.07 -12.00
N ALA A 172 -8.14 -2.58 -12.88
CA ALA A 172 -9.38 -3.27 -13.23
C ALA A 172 -9.15 -4.60 -13.97
N VAL A 173 -8.20 -4.64 -14.92
CA VAL A 173 -7.85 -5.86 -15.64
C VAL A 173 -7.21 -6.88 -14.70
N LEU A 174 -6.26 -6.49 -13.85
CA LEU A 174 -5.59 -7.40 -12.91
C LEU A 174 -6.54 -7.94 -11.83
N ALA A 175 -7.54 -7.16 -11.41
CA ALA A 175 -8.57 -7.60 -10.46
C ALA A 175 -9.46 -8.73 -11.02
N VAL A 176 -9.50 -8.94 -12.34
CA VAL A 176 -10.25 -10.04 -12.97
C VAL A 176 -9.31 -11.07 -13.57
N ALA A 177 -8.40 -10.65 -14.45
CA ALA A 177 -7.46 -11.52 -15.15
C ALA A 177 -6.47 -12.21 -14.20
N GLY A 178 -6.07 -11.58 -13.09
CA GLY A 178 -5.18 -12.21 -12.10
C GLY A 178 -5.80 -13.49 -11.52
N PRO A 179 -6.96 -13.40 -10.85
CA PRO A 179 -7.68 -14.58 -10.36
C PRO A 179 -8.02 -15.62 -11.44
N LEU A 180 -8.39 -15.16 -12.64
CA LEU A 180 -8.67 -16.06 -13.77
C LEU A 180 -7.41 -16.86 -14.17
N LEU A 181 -6.23 -16.23 -14.19
CA LEU A 181 -4.96 -16.91 -14.43
C LEU A 181 -4.60 -17.90 -13.32
N VAL A 182 -4.85 -17.55 -12.05
CA VAL A 182 -4.64 -18.48 -10.92
C VAL A 182 -5.56 -19.70 -11.04
N HIS A 183 -6.85 -19.51 -11.31
CA HIS A 183 -7.83 -20.59 -11.44
C HIS A 183 -7.57 -21.51 -12.64
N THR A 184 -7.10 -20.96 -13.77
CA THR A 184 -6.86 -21.73 -14.99
C THR A 184 -5.48 -22.38 -15.06
N LEU A 185 -4.44 -21.74 -14.52
CA LEU A 185 -3.07 -22.26 -14.55
C LEU A 185 -2.67 -23.00 -13.28
N GLY A 186 -3.24 -22.65 -12.12
CA GLY A 186 -2.93 -23.23 -10.80
C GLY A 186 -2.82 -24.76 -10.81
N PRO A 187 -3.80 -25.50 -11.36
CA PRO A 187 -3.76 -26.97 -11.40
C PRO A 187 -2.61 -27.59 -12.19
N ALA A 188 -1.98 -26.81 -13.08
CA ALA A 188 -0.84 -27.24 -13.90
C ALA A 188 0.51 -26.69 -13.39
N LEU A 189 0.51 -25.88 -12.34
CA LEU A 189 1.73 -25.32 -11.75
C LEU A 189 2.33 -26.26 -10.69
N PRO A 190 3.66 -26.28 -10.53
CA PRO A 190 4.29 -27.07 -9.46
C PRO A 190 3.87 -26.56 -8.08
N GLN A 191 3.46 -27.49 -7.22
CA GLN A 191 3.06 -27.19 -5.85
C GLN A 191 4.31 -26.97 -4.95
N PRO A 192 4.37 -25.92 -4.12
CA PRO A 192 5.53 -25.63 -3.29
C PRO A 192 5.61 -26.55 -2.08
N ALA A 193 6.81 -27.03 -1.76
CA ALA A 193 7.07 -27.88 -0.59
C ALA A 193 6.82 -27.19 0.78
N ALA A 194 6.66 -25.87 0.84
CA ALA A 194 6.44 -25.11 2.06
C ALA A 194 5.45 -23.95 1.84
N VAL A 195 4.59 -23.68 2.84
CA VAL A 195 3.58 -22.59 2.81
C VAL A 195 4.24 -21.19 2.68
N ASN A 196 5.39 -21.00 3.31
CA ASN A 196 6.20 -19.79 3.22
C ASN A 196 7.39 -20.03 2.27
N PRO A 197 7.68 -19.14 1.30
CA PRO A 197 8.85 -19.29 0.43
C PRO A 197 10.16 -19.13 1.22
N THR A 198 11.06 -20.12 1.12
CA THR A 198 12.37 -20.19 1.83
C THR A 198 13.55 -20.15 0.85
N LEU A 199 14.79 -19.97 1.34
CA LEU A 199 15.99 -20.09 0.50
C LEU A 199 16.14 -21.52 -0.04
N GLY A 200 15.84 -22.52 0.79
CA GLY A 200 15.78 -23.93 0.36
C GLY A 200 14.84 -24.14 -0.83
N SER A 201 13.60 -23.62 -0.76
CA SER A 201 12.61 -23.77 -1.84
C SER A 201 13.03 -23.08 -3.14
N LEU A 202 13.67 -21.90 -3.06
CA LEU A 202 14.20 -21.18 -4.22
C LEU A 202 15.36 -21.94 -4.90
N ALA A 203 16.22 -22.59 -4.12
CA ALA A 203 17.37 -23.33 -4.63
C ALA A 203 16.99 -24.71 -5.20
N ALA A 204 16.07 -25.44 -4.53
CA ALA A 204 15.64 -26.77 -4.94
C ALA A 204 14.60 -26.74 -6.07
N GLU A 205 13.60 -25.86 -5.97
CA GLU A 205 12.40 -25.86 -6.81
C GLU A 205 12.05 -24.44 -7.32
N PRO A 206 12.95 -23.79 -8.09
CA PRO A 206 12.74 -22.41 -8.54
C PRO A 206 11.45 -22.21 -9.35
N GLY A 207 10.95 -23.25 -10.02
CA GLY A 207 9.65 -23.24 -10.71
C GLY A 207 8.46 -23.16 -9.74
N ALA A 208 8.45 -23.98 -8.69
CA ALA A 208 7.42 -23.97 -7.65
C ALA A 208 7.46 -22.66 -6.85
N PHE A 209 8.67 -22.18 -6.51
CA PHE A 209 8.88 -20.88 -5.87
C PHE A 209 8.27 -19.73 -6.69
N LEU A 210 8.53 -19.68 -8.00
CA LEU A 210 8.00 -18.62 -8.86
C LEU A 210 6.48 -18.75 -9.04
N ALA A 211 5.94 -19.96 -9.16
CA ALA A 211 4.49 -20.21 -9.18
C ALA A 211 3.82 -19.70 -7.90
N GLN A 212 4.37 -20.06 -6.74
CA GLN A 212 3.91 -19.63 -5.42
C GLN A 212 3.93 -18.11 -5.28
N VAL A 213 5.07 -17.45 -5.54
CA VAL A 213 5.21 -16.00 -5.35
C VAL A 213 4.34 -15.20 -6.32
N LEU A 214 4.12 -15.69 -7.54
CA LEU A 214 3.39 -14.95 -8.58
C LEU A 214 1.88 -15.24 -8.63
N LEU A 215 1.46 -16.48 -8.38
CA LEU A 215 0.11 -16.98 -8.70
C LEU A 215 -0.56 -17.80 -7.59
N THR A 216 0.08 -18.80 -6.98
CA THR A 216 -0.62 -19.78 -6.11
C THR A 216 -0.46 -19.53 -4.60
N GLY A 217 0.61 -18.87 -4.14
CA GLY A 217 0.81 -18.60 -2.72
C GLY A 217 -0.20 -17.59 -2.14
N THR A 218 -0.25 -17.48 -0.80
CA THR A 218 -1.25 -16.68 -0.04
C THR A 218 -1.44 -15.23 -0.52
N TYR A 219 -0.36 -14.59 -0.98
CA TYR A 219 -0.32 -13.18 -1.38
C TYR A 219 0.16 -13.02 -2.84
N PRO A 220 -0.51 -13.63 -3.81
CA PRO A 220 0.04 -13.88 -5.13
C PRO A 220 0.24 -12.56 -5.89
N ALA A 221 1.44 -12.35 -6.43
CA ALA A 221 1.84 -11.04 -6.92
C ALA A 221 0.98 -10.51 -8.07
N VAL A 222 0.50 -11.37 -8.98
CA VAL A 222 -0.30 -10.93 -10.13
C VAL A 222 -1.67 -10.36 -9.69
N PRO A 223 -2.49 -11.05 -8.87
CA PRO A 223 -3.65 -10.46 -8.19
C PRO A 223 -3.33 -9.19 -7.38
N TYR A 224 -2.27 -9.19 -6.56
CA TYR A 224 -1.93 -8.07 -5.68
C TYR A 224 -1.46 -6.80 -6.42
N LEU A 225 -1.00 -6.92 -7.68
CA LEU A 225 -0.76 -5.76 -8.53
C LEU A 225 -2.02 -4.92 -8.79
N SER A 226 -3.23 -5.46 -8.63
CA SER A 226 -4.47 -4.67 -8.72
C SER A 226 -4.51 -3.56 -7.66
N TYR A 227 -4.28 -3.91 -6.38
CA TYR A 227 -4.13 -2.98 -5.26
C TYR A 227 -2.98 -2.00 -5.50
N LEU A 228 -1.84 -2.50 -5.99
CA LEU A 228 -0.65 -1.67 -6.22
C LEU A 228 -0.87 -0.65 -7.35
N CYS A 229 -1.54 -1.03 -8.43
CA CYS A 229 -1.95 -0.14 -9.52
C CYS A 229 -2.95 0.91 -9.04
N ALA A 230 -3.93 0.52 -8.22
CA ALA A 230 -4.88 1.45 -7.61
C ALA A 230 -4.16 2.46 -6.70
N GLY A 231 -3.22 1.99 -5.87
CA GLY A 231 -2.40 2.85 -5.01
C GLY A 231 -1.55 3.85 -5.82
N LEU A 232 -0.87 3.34 -6.86
CA LEU A 232 -0.10 4.17 -7.79
C LEU A 232 -1.00 5.24 -8.44
N LEU A 233 -2.20 4.85 -8.88
CA LEU A 233 -3.21 5.76 -9.43
C LEU A 233 -3.58 6.87 -8.44
N LEU A 234 -3.90 6.53 -7.19
CA LEU A 234 -4.26 7.51 -6.15
C LEU A 234 -3.15 8.54 -5.93
N GLY A 235 -1.89 8.11 -5.94
CA GLY A 235 -0.74 9.03 -5.81
C GLY A 235 -0.53 9.94 -7.02
N ARG A 236 -1.20 9.68 -8.16
CA ARG A 236 -1.29 10.61 -9.30
C ARG A 236 -2.45 11.60 -9.18
N LEU A 237 -3.35 11.46 -8.20
CA LEU A 237 -4.50 12.35 -7.97
C LEU A 237 -4.16 13.49 -6.99
N ASP A 238 -5.08 14.46 -6.87
CA ASP A 238 -5.00 15.51 -5.87
C ASP A 238 -5.69 15.10 -4.57
N LEU A 239 -4.98 14.41 -3.68
CA LEU A 239 -5.54 13.97 -2.40
C LEU A 239 -5.84 15.14 -1.42
N HIS A 240 -5.49 16.38 -1.76
CA HIS A 240 -5.92 17.57 -1.01
C HIS A 240 -7.25 18.15 -1.51
N ALA A 241 -7.78 17.72 -2.66
CA ALA A 241 -9.08 18.17 -3.15
C ALA A 241 -10.22 17.36 -2.51
N VAL A 242 -11.21 18.04 -1.90
CA VAL A 242 -12.32 17.35 -1.19
C VAL A 242 -13.14 16.48 -2.14
N GLN A 243 -13.31 16.90 -3.39
CA GLN A 243 -14.00 16.14 -4.43
C GLN A 243 -13.28 14.83 -4.77
N VAL A 244 -11.95 14.79 -4.69
CA VAL A 244 -11.16 13.56 -4.87
C VAL A 244 -11.33 12.65 -3.66
N GLN A 245 -11.26 13.19 -2.44
CA GLN A 245 -11.44 12.44 -1.20
C GLN A 245 -12.83 11.78 -1.12
N VAL A 246 -13.90 12.53 -1.41
CA VAL A 246 -15.27 12.00 -1.46
C VAL A 246 -15.42 10.95 -2.57
N ARG A 247 -14.86 11.17 -3.76
CA ARG A 247 -14.90 10.16 -4.85
C ARG A 247 -14.18 8.87 -4.46
N ILE A 248 -13.06 8.94 -3.73
CA ILE A 248 -12.36 7.75 -3.23
C ILE A 248 -13.25 6.96 -2.27
N VAL A 249 -13.97 7.63 -1.35
CA VAL A 249 -14.94 6.96 -0.46
C VAL A 249 -16.09 6.34 -1.25
N LEU A 250 -16.72 7.08 -2.16
CA LEU A 250 -17.89 6.61 -2.92
C LEU A 250 -17.54 5.44 -3.85
N VAL A 251 -16.42 5.51 -4.58
CA VAL A 251 -15.95 4.40 -5.42
C VAL A 251 -15.55 3.20 -4.54
N GLY A 252 -14.89 3.44 -3.41
CA GLY A 252 -14.53 2.38 -2.47
C GLY A 252 -15.75 1.64 -1.93
N ALA A 253 -16.75 2.38 -1.43
CA ALA A 253 -18.00 1.82 -0.92
C ALA A 253 -18.79 1.09 -2.01
N LEU A 254 -18.87 1.65 -3.23
CA LEU A 254 -19.56 1.01 -4.36
C LEU A 254 -18.89 -0.31 -4.77
N LEU A 255 -17.56 -0.37 -4.81
CA LEU A 255 -16.82 -1.60 -5.09
C LEU A 255 -17.00 -2.63 -3.97
N ALA A 256 -16.90 -2.20 -2.71
CA ALA A 256 -17.05 -3.09 -1.56
C ALA A 256 -18.45 -3.71 -1.47
N LEU A 257 -19.48 -2.87 -1.49
CA LEU A 257 -20.87 -3.30 -1.39
C LEU A 257 -21.33 -4.04 -2.67
N GLY A 258 -20.86 -3.62 -3.85
CA GLY A 258 -21.18 -4.28 -5.12
C GLY A 258 -20.60 -5.69 -5.21
N ALA A 259 -19.34 -5.88 -4.79
CA ALA A 259 -18.71 -7.20 -4.74
C ALA A 259 -19.36 -8.11 -3.68
N TRP A 260 -19.61 -7.59 -2.48
CA TRP A 260 -20.33 -8.33 -1.43
C TRP A 260 -21.75 -8.72 -1.86
N PHE A 261 -22.49 -7.81 -2.49
CA PHE A 261 -23.83 -8.09 -3.01
C PHE A 261 -23.81 -9.13 -4.15
N ALA A 262 -22.81 -9.08 -5.03
CA ALA A 262 -22.62 -10.10 -6.07
C ALA A 262 -22.35 -11.48 -5.47
N TYR A 263 -21.50 -11.58 -4.43
CA TYR A 263 -21.28 -12.83 -3.69
C TYR A 263 -22.58 -13.34 -3.04
N TRP A 264 -23.24 -12.49 -2.26
CA TRP A 264 -24.47 -12.83 -1.55
C TRP A 264 -25.55 -13.31 -2.53
N LEU A 265 -25.81 -12.56 -3.60
CA LEU A 265 -26.83 -12.90 -4.58
C LEU A 265 -26.48 -14.18 -5.35
N LEU A 266 -25.26 -14.26 -5.91
CA LEU A 266 -24.91 -15.34 -6.83
C LEU A 266 -24.58 -16.65 -6.10
N VAL A 267 -23.76 -16.59 -5.05
CA VAL A 267 -23.35 -17.79 -4.31
C VAL A 267 -24.42 -18.17 -3.29
N LEU A 268 -24.81 -17.24 -2.40
CA LEU A 268 -25.63 -17.58 -1.23
C LEU A 268 -27.15 -17.59 -1.49
N GLN A 269 -27.65 -17.02 -2.60
CA GLN A 269 -29.10 -16.96 -2.86
C GLN A 269 -29.53 -17.65 -4.16
N SER A 270 -28.78 -17.55 -5.26
CA SER A 270 -29.14 -18.17 -6.55
C SER A 270 -28.58 -19.58 -6.77
N GLY A 271 -28.34 -20.34 -5.69
CA GLY A 271 -27.88 -21.74 -5.76
C GLY A 271 -26.43 -21.92 -6.21
N GLY A 272 -25.59 -20.87 -6.16
CA GLY A 272 -24.17 -21.00 -6.45
C GLY A 272 -23.42 -21.82 -5.40
N TYR A 273 -23.86 -21.80 -4.14
CA TYR A 273 -23.36 -22.66 -3.07
C TYR A 273 -23.54 -24.15 -3.41
N ASP A 274 -24.74 -24.55 -3.87
CA ASP A 274 -24.96 -25.92 -4.36
C ASP A 274 -23.98 -26.31 -5.48
N GLN A 275 -23.57 -25.35 -6.33
CA GLN A 275 -22.61 -25.61 -7.41
C GLN A 275 -21.20 -25.82 -6.87
N LEU A 276 -20.82 -25.16 -5.75
CA LEU A 276 -19.59 -25.47 -5.03
C LEU A 276 -19.64 -26.91 -4.53
N MET A 277 -20.73 -27.33 -3.86
CA MET A 277 -20.90 -28.70 -3.37
C MET A 277 -20.87 -29.74 -4.51
N ARG A 278 -21.72 -29.56 -5.54
CA ARG A 278 -21.86 -30.49 -6.68
C ARG A 278 -20.55 -30.69 -7.44
N HIS A 279 -19.76 -29.63 -7.62
CA HIS A 279 -18.48 -29.71 -8.34
C HIS A 279 -17.27 -29.94 -7.43
N THR A 280 -17.46 -30.06 -6.11
CA THR A 280 -16.37 -30.33 -5.16
C THR A 280 -16.75 -31.47 -4.21
N PRO A 281 -17.14 -32.66 -4.72
CA PRO A 281 -17.72 -33.76 -3.93
C PRO A 281 -16.77 -34.42 -2.91
N TRP A 282 -15.51 -33.97 -2.84
CA TRP A 282 -14.53 -34.37 -1.83
C TRP A 282 -14.46 -33.42 -0.63
N LEU A 283 -15.21 -32.31 -0.63
CA LEU A 283 -15.39 -31.44 0.53
C LEU A 283 -16.78 -31.62 1.13
N SER A 284 -16.88 -31.61 2.46
CA SER A 284 -18.15 -31.46 3.17
C SER A 284 -18.67 -30.01 3.11
N GLU A 285 -19.92 -29.82 3.51
CA GLU A 285 -20.53 -28.50 3.71
C GLU A 285 -19.70 -27.67 4.70
N ASP A 286 -19.36 -28.25 5.86
CA ASP A 286 -18.51 -27.61 6.88
C ASP A 286 -17.15 -27.16 6.33
N GLN A 287 -16.52 -27.94 5.44
CA GLN A 287 -15.24 -27.59 4.83
C GLN A 287 -15.36 -26.48 3.78
N ILE A 288 -16.49 -26.40 3.07
CA ILE A 288 -16.78 -25.28 2.17
C ILE A 288 -16.98 -24.01 3.00
N ASP A 289 -17.76 -24.08 4.07
CA ASP A 289 -17.95 -22.95 5.00
C ASP A 289 -16.63 -22.54 5.69
N GLU A 290 -15.77 -23.49 6.06
CA GLU A 290 -14.43 -23.21 6.58
C GLU A 290 -13.61 -22.37 5.59
N ILE A 291 -13.61 -22.74 4.30
CA ILE A 291 -12.95 -21.98 3.23
C ILE A 291 -13.58 -20.58 3.05
N LEU A 292 -14.90 -20.46 3.18
CA LEU A 292 -15.61 -19.17 3.04
C LEU A 292 -15.40 -18.23 4.23
N VAL A 293 -15.18 -18.73 5.44
CA VAL A 293 -14.99 -17.94 6.66
C VAL A 293 -13.51 -17.65 6.95
N TRP A 294 -12.63 -18.62 6.77
CA TRP A 294 -11.21 -18.55 7.14
C TRP A 294 -10.28 -18.41 5.93
N GLY A 295 -10.77 -18.71 4.73
CA GLY A 295 -9.97 -18.73 3.52
C GLY A 295 -9.45 -20.12 3.14
N PRO A 296 -8.89 -20.27 1.93
CA PRO A 296 -8.39 -21.55 1.46
C PRO A 296 -7.10 -21.99 2.17
N SER A 297 -6.89 -23.31 2.19
CA SER A 297 -5.68 -23.93 2.72
C SER A 297 -5.30 -25.15 1.86
N PRO A 298 -4.19 -25.13 1.07
CA PRO A 298 -3.37 -23.96 0.71
C PRO A 298 -3.97 -23.13 -0.43
N ASP A 299 -4.62 -23.78 -1.41
CA ASP A 299 -5.17 -23.19 -2.63
C ASP A 299 -6.69 -23.20 -2.63
N LEU A 300 -7.32 -22.23 -3.31
CA LEU A 300 -8.76 -22.25 -3.54
C LEU A 300 -9.11 -23.34 -4.58
N PRO A 301 -10.13 -24.19 -4.36
CA PRO A 301 -10.49 -25.21 -5.35
C PRO A 301 -10.83 -24.62 -6.72
N THR A 302 -10.35 -25.26 -7.78
CA THR A 302 -10.51 -24.80 -9.17
C THR A 302 -11.50 -25.65 -9.97
N SER A 303 -12.27 -26.51 -9.30
CA SER A 303 -13.19 -27.47 -9.92
C SER A 303 -14.37 -26.83 -10.65
N THR A 304 -14.70 -25.59 -10.31
CA THR A 304 -15.79 -24.83 -10.93
C THR A 304 -15.56 -23.32 -10.83
N TRP A 305 -16.01 -22.60 -11.86
CA TRP A 305 -15.93 -21.13 -11.93
C TRP A 305 -16.67 -20.42 -10.80
N TRP A 306 -17.61 -21.09 -10.13
CA TRP A 306 -18.31 -20.58 -8.95
C TRP A 306 -17.36 -20.24 -7.78
N TRP A 307 -16.21 -20.92 -7.67
CA TRP A 307 -15.19 -20.56 -6.68
C TRP A 307 -14.65 -19.14 -6.85
N LEU A 308 -14.61 -18.60 -8.08
CA LEU A 308 -14.24 -17.20 -8.33
C LEU A 308 -15.28 -16.17 -7.85
N LEU A 309 -16.48 -16.60 -7.46
CA LEU A 309 -17.50 -15.70 -6.91
C LEU A 309 -17.48 -15.65 -5.38
N THR A 310 -16.64 -16.46 -4.72
CA THR A 310 -16.53 -16.50 -3.25
C THR A 310 -15.84 -15.27 -2.67
N ALA A 311 -16.20 -14.92 -1.43
CA ALA A 311 -15.73 -13.72 -0.73
C ALA A 311 -14.86 -13.99 0.52
N GLY A 312 -14.36 -15.23 0.70
CA GLY A 312 -13.60 -15.62 1.89
C GLY A 312 -12.20 -14.99 1.98
N PRO A 313 -11.65 -14.70 3.18
CA PRO A 313 -10.34 -14.11 3.35
C PRO A 313 -9.25 -14.81 2.52
N HIS A 314 -8.32 -14.06 1.93
CA HIS A 314 -7.19 -14.62 1.15
C HIS A 314 -7.55 -15.55 -0.02
N SER A 315 -8.83 -15.70 -0.41
CA SER A 315 -9.24 -16.53 -1.56
C SER A 315 -8.79 -15.98 -2.92
N ASN A 316 -8.35 -14.72 -2.98
CA ASN A 316 -7.76 -14.07 -4.16
C ASN A 316 -8.66 -14.13 -5.42
N THR A 317 -9.98 -14.19 -5.23
CA THR A 317 -11.02 -14.11 -6.26
C THR A 317 -11.25 -12.68 -6.78
N PRO A 318 -11.88 -12.46 -7.95
CA PRO A 318 -12.27 -11.12 -8.38
C PRO A 318 -13.21 -10.44 -7.38
N VAL A 319 -14.11 -11.20 -6.75
CA VAL A 319 -15.01 -10.70 -5.71
C VAL A 319 -14.24 -10.18 -4.50
N THR A 320 -13.30 -10.96 -3.96
CA THR A 320 -12.49 -10.51 -2.81
C THR A 320 -11.58 -9.34 -3.16
N LEU A 321 -10.89 -9.39 -4.31
CA LEU A 321 -10.04 -8.27 -4.75
C LEU A 321 -10.84 -6.96 -4.86
N LEU A 322 -12.05 -6.99 -5.40
CA LEU A 322 -12.91 -5.79 -5.49
C LEU A 322 -13.45 -5.38 -4.12
N MET A 323 -13.83 -6.33 -3.26
CA MET A 323 -14.32 -6.07 -1.91
C MET A 323 -13.25 -5.41 -1.03
N ASP A 324 -12.04 -5.96 -1.04
CA ASP A 324 -10.91 -5.53 -0.22
C ASP A 324 -10.29 -4.24 -0.76
N LEU A 325 -10.17 -4.08 -2.09
CA LEU A 325 -9.79 -2.82 -2.72
C LEU A 325 -10.81 -1.73 -2.38
N GLY A 326 -12.10 -2.03 -2.50
CA GLY A 326 -13.19 -1.12 -2.16
C GLY A 326 -13.12 -0.66 -0.71
N THR A 327 -12.93 -1.61 0.21
CA THR A 327 -12.75 -1.35 1.64
C THR A 327 -11.52 -0.47 1.90
N GLY A 328 -10.36 -0.81 1.32
CA GLY A 328 -9.14 -0.04 1.47
C GLY A 328 -9.24 1.40 0.92
N LEU A 329 -9.93 1.57 -0.21
CA LEU A 329 -10.27 2.89 -0.76
C LEU A 329 -11.16 3.68 0.19
N ALA A 330 -12.25 3.08 0.70
CA ALA A 330 -13.17 3.72 1.61
C ALA A 330 -12.48 4.18 2.91
N VAL A 331 -11.66 3.31 3.51
CA VAL A 331 -10.86 3.60 4.71
C VAL A 331 -9.88 4.76 4.47
N LEU A 332 -9.09 4.71 3.40
CA LEU A 332 -8.15 5.79 3.07
C LEU A 332 -8.88 7.12 2.81
N GLY A 333 -10.00 7.08 2.07
CA GLY A 333 -10.84 8.25 1.82
C GLY A 333 -11.42 8.84 3.12
N ALA A 334 -11.87 7.99 4.05
CA ALA A 334 -12.38 8.40 5.36
C ALA A 334 -11.29 9.09 6.19
N PHE A 335 -10.08 8.53 6.27
CA PHE A 335 -8.95 9.19 6.94
C PHE A 335 -8.59 10.53 6.29
N LEU A 336 -8.64 10.66 4.96
CA LEU A 336 -8.39 11.91 4.25
C LEU A 336 -9.44 12.99 4.56
N LEU A 337 -10.71 12.61 4.74
CA LEU A 337 -11.79 13.52 5.14
C LEU A 337 -11.71 13.87 6.64
N LEU A 338 -11.38 12.92 7.51
CA LEU A 338 -11.21 13.15 8.95
C LEU A 338 -10.03 14.11 9.22
N ALA A 339 -8.89 13.89 8.56
CA ALA A 339 -7.72 14.76 8.66
C ALA A 339 -7.90 16.14 8.01
N ARG A 340 -9.00 16.37 7.26
CA ARG A 340 -9.45 17.70 6.85
C ARG A 340 -10.22 18.37 7.98
N ARG A 341 -11.19 17.67 8.59
CA ARG A 341 -11.99 18.21 9.71
C ARG A 341 -11.11 18.65 10.88
N THR A 342 -10.08 17.88 11.24
CA THR A 342 -9.18 18.25 12.35
C THR A 342 -8.25 19.45 12.05
N ARG A 343 -8.01 19.79 10.77
CA ARG A 343 -7.30 21.02 10.39
C ARG A 343 -8.22 22.25 10.35
N CYS A 344 -9.50 22.03 10.11
CA CYS A 344 -10.56 23.03 10.23
C CYS A 344 -11.16 22.95 11.65
N GLY A 345 -10.37 23.37 12.65
CA GLY A 345 -10.83 23.47 14.04
C GLY A 345 -12.12 24.31 14.18
N PRO A 346 -12.88 24.17 15.27
CA PRO A 346 -14.20 24.77 15.39
C PRO A 346 -14.13 26.31 15.34
N PRO A 347 -15.14 26.99 14.76
CA PRO A 347 -15.09 28.42 14.46
C PRO A 347 -15.08 29.37 15.69
N TRP A 348 -15.03 28.84 16.92
CA TRP A 348 -15.14 29.61 18.16
C TRP A 348 -13.82 29.78 18.95
N ALA A 349 -12.67 29.36 18.43
CA ALA A 349 -11.37 29.49 19.11
C ALA A 349 -10.50 30.73 18.72
N PRO A 350 -10.93 31.99 18.94
CA PRO A 350 -10.01 33.14 18.99
C PRO A 350 -9.38 33.47 20.36
N TRP A 351 -9.75 32.80 21.45
CA TRP A 351 -9.51 33.32 22.83
C TRP A 351 -8.55 32.48 23.68
N ALA A 352 -7.32 32.31 23.18
CA ALA A 352 -6.13 32.07 24.00
C ALA A 352 -4.92 32.66 23.23
N GLY A 353 -4.26 33.72 23.65
CA GLY A 353 -4.26 34.35 24.97
C GLY A 353 -2.85 34.83 25.26
N ALA A 354 -2.48 35.97 24.65
CA ALA A 354 -1.38 36.84 25.10
C ALA A 354 -2.05 38.02 25.83
N PRO A 355 -1.42 38.64 26.84
CA PRO A 355 0.01 38.95 26.93
C PRO A 355 0.88 37.86 27.54
#